data_AF-A0A843YXK2-F1
#
_entry.id   AF-A0A843YXK2-F1
#
_cell.length_a   1.000
_cell.length_b   1.000
_cell.length_c   1.000
_cell.angle_alpha   90.00
_cell.angle_beta   90.00
_cell.angle_gamma   90.00
#
_symmetry.space_group_name_H-M   'P 1'
#
loop_
_entity.id
_entity.type
_entity.pdbx_description
1 polymer ?
#
loop_
_entity_poly.entity_id
_entity_poly.type
_entity_poly.pdbx_seq_one_letter_code
_entity_poly.pdbx_strand_id
1 'polypeptide(L)'
;MTSLTSKLGVNSWGMYFNPSKFSFQDFKQRWDYDLSMINKLPINWIRIGYTFYDDGFNSDGTHNFERLDYAIQTSQDLGFKVILPIWFVDDGINDKTNIDYRSYYIKWLDMIKAIVIRYTGKGIYYEAIDEATSGGHFWLNQPITSDDIINDILLMNRRFFEYTKAFDSSSKFINGDFAAPNQGTYPAIAKGMLSYGDYVSFHPYMSIPEKMINATDQVQFRNTLVNTGMKLSATEFGFGTPSAFNGKNTREEQASKLLREVLILDMLGFEQIIQFTMDGSDKTWILQSDDYTFNPSGKLMQSMMFELNGYTFSERLSSDDDYILRYSKHGEVDKIVYWTIGTNHYNGSYYLTQTPKIVDFDGATKNSENKYDSIKLTRLSSLEILNNFQGNLDIILGAFEEVNSFLKTYGFEYSSESFDTLEQYDQLDRNFLFGLQTEIEKMDQTINRYITIFENTSWLEGGHYDNYPGHSLFDTGEFQYTLNQYWDKFESNMNVLLGIINTLQRRTYE
;
A
#
# COMPACT_ATOMS: atom_id res chain seq x y z
N MET A 1 -12.22 3.10 16.54
CA MET A 1 -10.85 2.88 16.05
C MET A 1 -10.73 3.55 14.68
N THR A 2 -9.56 4.06 14.34
CA THR A 2 -9.27 4.72 13.06
C THR A 2 -9.17 3.65 11.96
N SER A 3 -9.76 3.86 10.77
CA SER A 3 -9.70 2.89 9.67
C SER A 3 -8.28 2.76 9.13
N LEU A 4 -7.95 1.60 8.53
CA LEU A 4 -6.64 1.36 7.92
C LEU A 4 -6.28 2.47 6.93
N THR A 5 -7.12 2.72 5.93
CA THR A 5 -6.89 3.73 4.88
C THR A 5 -6.65 5.14 5.42
N SER A 6 -7.27 5.50 6.55
CA SER A 6 -7.06 6.81 7.19
C SER A 6 -5.75 6.96 7.95
N LYS A 7 -5.02 5.85 8.18
CA LYS A 7 -3.66 5.81 8.75
C LYS A 7 -2.58 5.77 7.67
N LEU A 8 -2.94 5.34 6.45
CA LEU A 8 -1.99 5.12 5.37
C LEU A 8 -1.54 6.43 4.74
N GLY A 9 -0.28 6.43 4.35
CA GLY A 9 0.31 7.45 3.52
C GLY A 9 1.53 6.96 2.78
N VAL A 10 2.15 7.90 2.09
CA VAL A 10 3.37 7.69 1.33
C VAL A 10 4.31 8.86 1.53
N ASN A 11 5.62 8.58 1.51
CA ASN A 11 6.62 9.61 1.34
C ASN A 11 6.61 10.10 -0.11
N SER A 12 6.86 11.38 -0.31
CA SER A 12 7.17 11.91 -1.64
C SER A 12 8.62 12.38 -1.67
N TRP A 13 9.41 11.77 -2.56
CA TRP A 13 10.83 12.11 -2.71
C TRP A 13 11.05 13.35 -3.59
N GLY A 14 10.00 13.83 -4.27
CA GLY A 14 10.07 14.97 -5.19
C GLY A 14 10.55 16.28 -4.55
N MET A 15 10.57 16.37 -3.22
CA MET A 15 11.09 17.54 -2.49
C MET A 15 12.61 17.58 -2.33
N TYR A 16 13.32 16.48 -2.61
CA TYR A 16 14.78 16.40 -2.47
C TYR A 16 15.55 16.96 -3.67
N PHE A 17 14.89 17.66 -4.60
CA PHE A 17 15.54 18.23 -5.76
C PHE A 17 16.31 19.50 -5.39
N ASN A 18 17.62 19.47 -5.63
CA ASN A 18 18.49 20.62 -5.45
C ASN A 18 18.02 21.80 -6.35
N PRO A 19 17.71 22.98 -5.78
CA PRO A 19 17.29 24.16 -6.52
C PRO A 19 18.27 24.65 -7.59
N SER A 20 19.57 24.42 -7.44
CA SER A 20 20.56 24.81 -8.44
C SER A 20 20.65 23.85 -9.63
N LYS A 21 20.06 22.64 -9.52
CA LYS A 21 20.07 21.61 -10.58
C LYS A 21 18.74 21.46 -11.31
N PHE A 22 17.63 21.73 -10.62
CA PHE A 22 16.28 21.57 -11.16
C PHE A 22 15.54 22.89 -11.05
N SER A 23 14.86 23.32 -12.11
CA SER A 23 14.03 24.52 -12.05
C SER A 23 12.78 24.29 -11.19
N PHE A 24 12.09 25.37 -10.82
CA PHE A 24 10.79 25.24 -10.16
C PHE A 24 9.77 24.51 -11.03
N GLN A 25 9.81 24.67 -12.36
CA GLN A 25 8.89 23.95 -13.27
C GLN A 25 9.20 22.45 -13.34
N ASP A 26 10.48 22.05 -13.34
CA ASP A 26 10.87 20.65 -13.29
C ASP A 26 10.39 19.99 -11.98
N PHE A 27 10.52 20.71 -10.87
CA PHE A 27 9.98 20.29 -9.58
C PHE A 27 8.46 20.11 -9.66
N LYS A 28 7.72 21.13 -10.12
CA LYS A 28 6.26 21.06 -10.23
C LYS A 28 5.79 19.89 -11.06
N GLN A 29 6.39 19.67 -12.24
CA GLN A 29 6.00 18.58 -13.12
C GLN A 29 6.16 17.21 -12.44
N ARG A 30 7.26 17.00 -11.72
CA ARG A 30 7.51 15.75 -10.98
C ARG A 30 6.59 15.61 -9.78
N TRP A 31 6.40 16.69 -9.04
CA TRP A 31 5.48 16.72 -7.91
C TRP A 31 4.04 16.42 -8.33
N ASP A 32 3.55 17.09 -9.38
CA ASP A 32 2.20 16.89 -9.92
C ASP A 32 2.05 15.46 -10.45
N TYR A 33 3.11 14.88 -11.03
CA TYR A 33 3.12 13.47 -11.42
C TYR A 33 2.95 12.55 -10.22
N ASP A 34 3.85 12.65 -9.24
CA ASP A 34 3.81 11.83 -8.02
C ASP A 34 2.45 11.96 -7.33
N LEU A 35 1.97 13.20 -7.17
CA LEU A 35 0.69 13.49 -6.54
C LEU A 35 -0.50 12.89 -7.31
N SER A 36 -0.46 12.89 -8.66
CA SER A 36 -1.49 12.24 -9.48
C SER A 36 -1.55 10.72 -9.28
N MET A 37 -0.40 10.09 -9.03
CA MET A 37 -0.32 8.65 -8.73
C MET A 37 -0.75 8.36 -7.31
N ILE A 38 -0.31 9.18 -6.34
CA ILE A 38 -0.73 9.12 -4.95
C ILE A 38 -2.27 9.18 -4.84
N ASN A 39 -2.91 10.07 -5.59
CA ASN A 39 -4.36 10.27 -5.57
C ASN A 39 -5.18 9.09 -6.13
N LYS A 40 -4.53 8.10 -6.76
CA LYS A 40 -5.18 6.84 -7.19
C LYS A 40 -5.23 5.79 -6.08
N LEU A 41 -4.61 6.05 -4.92
CA LEU A 41 -4.61 5.16 -3.77
C LEU A 41 -5.59 5.66 -2.69
N PRO A 42 -6.34 4.77 -2.01
CA PRO A 42 -7.19 5.15 -0.89
C PRO A 42 -6.34 5.35 0.37
N ILE A 43 -5.58 6.43 0.40
CA ILE A 43 -4.71 6.84 1.51
C ILE A 43 -4.98 8.29 1.90
N ASN A 44 -4.57 8.70 3.10
CA ASN A 44 -4.93 10.01 3.64
C ASN A 44 -3.74 10.89 4.01
N TRP A 45 -2.51 10.35 3.99
CA TRP A 45 -1.32 11.05 4.43
C TRP A 45 -0.27 11.17 3.32
N ILE A 46 0.42 12.30 3.30
CA ILE A 46 1.67 12.49 2.57
C ILE A 46 2.74 12.99 3.53
N ARG A 47 3.91 12.35 3.50
CA ARG A 47 5.10 12.80 4.25
C ARG A 47 6.06 13.49 3.30
N ILE A 48 6.37 14.74 3.61
CA ILE A 48 7.08 15.68 2.72
C ILE A 48 8.43 15.99 3.35
N GLY A 49 9.49 15.31 2.91
CA GLY A 49 10.86 15.57 3.35
C GLY A 49 11.34 16.97 2.97
N TYR A 50 11.93 17.72 3.91
CA TYR A 50 12.50 19.03 3.59
C TYR A 50 13.91 19.19 4.16
N THR A 51 14.86 19.54 3.30
CA THR A 51 16.23 19.90 3.68
C THR A 51 16.54 21.33 3.25
N PHE A 52 17.61 21.86 3.81
CA PHE A 52 18.15 23.18 3.46
C PHE A 52 19.13 23.06 2.30
N TYR A 53 19.14 24.06 1.43
CA TYR A 53 20.13 24.19 0.35
C TYR A 53 20.84 25.55 0.45
N ASP A 54 22.17 25.58 0.36
CA ASP A 54 22.96 26.83 0.37
C ASP A 54 22.54 27.79 -0.74
N ASP A 55 22.11 27.25 -1.88
CA ASP A 55 21.63 28.01 -3.04
C ASP A 55 20.10 28.20 -3.03
N GLY A 56 19.42 27.81 -1.96
CA GLY A 56 17.96 27.79 -1.82
C GLY A 56 17.33 29.06 -1.26
N PHE A 57 17.93 30.23 -1.48
CA PHE A 57 17.51 31.51 -0.88
C PHE A 57 17.07 32.54 -1.90
N ASN A 58 16.24 33.48 -1.46
CA ASN A 58 15.91 34.68 -2.22
C ASN A 58 17.12 35.62 -2.31
N SER A 59 17.10 36.54 -3.27
CA SER A 59 18.19 37.51 -3.47
C SER A 59 18.46 38.43 -2.29
N ASP A 60 17.50 38.56 -1.36
CA ASP A 60 17.62 39.32 -0.12
C ASP A 60 18.11 38.48 1.08
N GLY A 61 18.42 37.20 0.86
CA GLY A 61 18.89 36.27 1.88
C GLY A 61 17.78 35.60 2.71
N THR A 62 16.51 35.83 2.39
CA THR A 62 15.38 35.15 3.05
C THR A 62 15.15 33.73 2.51
N HIS A 63 14.56 32.86 3.33
CA HIS A 63 14.24 31.48 2.95
C HIS A 63 13.29 31.44 1.74
N ASN A 64 13.64 30.68 0.70
CA ASN A 64 12.72 30.41 -0.41
C ASN A 64 11.92 29.13 -0.12
N PHE A 65 10.63 29.30 0.16
CA PHE A 65 9.71 28.19 0.43
C PHE A 65 8.79 27.84 -0.74
N GLU A 66 8.98 28.39 -1.94
CA GLU A 66 8.03 28.24 -3.07
C GLU A 66 7.69 26.76 -3.39
N ARG A 67 8.69 25.86 -3.32
CA ARG A 67 8.48 24.42 -3.53
C ARG A 67 7.65 23.78 -2.43
N LEU A 68 8.00 24.09 -1.18
CA LEU A 68 7.31 23.55 -0.01
C LEU A 68 5.88 24.09 0.08
N ASP A 69 5.68 25.37 -0.25
CA ASP A 69 4.36 25.99 -0.37
C ASP A 69 3.49 25.27 -1.39
N TYR A 70 4.03 25.05 -2.58
CA TYR A 70 3.32 24.36 -3.66
C TYR A 70 2.98 22.92 -3.28
N ALA A 71 3.93 22.19 -2.70
CA ALA A 71 3.76 20.81 -2.26
C ALA A 71 2.66 20.66 -1.20
N ILE A 72 2.71 21.50 -0.15
CA ILE A 72 1.71 21.51 0.91
C ILE A 72 0.35 21.91 0.35
N GLN A 73 0.28 22.98 -0.45
CA GLN A 73 -0.99 23.49 -0.98
C GLN A 73 -1.69 22.45 -1.85
N THR A 74 -0.99 21.90 -2.84
CA THR A 74 -1.57 20.91 -3.77
C THR A 74 -1.97 19.61 -3.08
N SER A 75 -1.22 19.19 -2.06
CA SER A 75 -1.59 18.04 -1.23
C SER A 75 -2.88 18.29 -0.45
N GLN A 76 -3.01 19.47 0.14
CA GLN A 76 -4.19 19.85 0.92
C GLN A 76 -5.42 20.07 0.03
N ASP A 77 -5.25 20.60 -1.18
CA ASP A 77 -6.33 20.77 -2.16
C ASP A 77 -6.93 19.42 -2.59
N LEU A 78 -6.14 18.33 -2.57
CA LEU A 78 -6.60 16.96 -2.77
C LEU A 78 -7.07 16.26 -1.48
N GLY A 79 -7.06 16.96 -0.35
CA GLY A 79 -7.57 16.44 0.93
C GLY A 79 -6.56 15.60 1.73
N PHE A 80 -5.28 15.56 1.34
CA PHE A 80 -4.25 14.87 2.12
C PHE A 80 -3.89 15.63 3.39
N LYS A 81 -3.62 14.88 4.45
CA LYS A 81 -2.94 15.37 5.65
C LYS A 81 -1.43 15.30 5.43
N VAL A 82 -0.72 16.29 5.94
CA VAL A 82 0.73 16.44 5.70
C VAL A 82 1.51 16.15 6.97
N ILE A 83 2.54 15.31 6.86
CA ILE A 83 3.64 15.18 7.84
C ILE A 83 4.87 15.87 7.25
N LEU A 84 5.53 16.72 8.04
CA LEU A 84 6.71 17.49 7.63
C LEU A 84 7.90 17.20 8.55
N PRO A 85 8.75 16.21 8.22
CA PRO A 85 10.07 16.04 8.83
C PRO A 85 11.05 17.08 8.30
N ILE A 86 12.10 17.35 9.08
CA ILE A 86 13.21 18.20 8.67
C ILE A 86 14.47 17.36 8.60
N TRP A 87 15.17 17.43 7.46
CA TRP A 87 16.35 16.64 7.17
C TRP A 87 17.60 17.47 7.47
N PHE A 88 18.42 17.03 8.43
CA PHE A 88 19.67 17.68 8.81
C PHE A 88 20.88 17.03 8.11
N VAL A 89 20.81 17.03 6.78
CA VAL A 89 21.73 16.32 5.87
C VAL A 89 22.65 17.27 5.12
N ASP A 90 23.79 16.75 4.65
CA ASP A 90 24.79 17.53 3.91
C ASP A 90 24.46 17.71 2.41
N ASP A 91 23.38 17.10 1.91
CA ASP A 91 23.06 17.06 0.47
C ASP A 91 22.75 18.40 -0.18
N GLY A 92 22.31 19.39 0.59
CA GLY A 92 22.10 20.74 0.11
C GLY A 92 23.27 21.69 0.34
N ILE A 93 24.40 21.21 0.86
CA ILE A 93 25.58 22.03 1.18
C ILE A 93 26.59 21.99 0.02
N ASN A 94 27.10 23.16 -0.36
CA ASN A 94 28.04 23.30 -1.48
C ASN A 94 29.44 22.78 -1.14
N ASP A 95 30.00 23.13 0.02
CA ASP A 95 31.29 22.60 0.52
C ASP A 95 31.07 21.50 1.56
N LYS A 96 30.83 20.28 1.08
CA LYS A 96 30.61 19.11 1.93
C LYS A 96 31.85 18.69 2.75
N THR A 97 33.05 19.15 2.36
CA THR A 97 34.32 18.74 2.99
C THR A 97 34.72 19.60 4.18
N ASN A 98 34.16 20.81 4.29
CA ASN A 98 34.47 21.76 5.34
C ASN A 98 33.19 22.37 5.94
N ILE A 99 32.29 21.51 6.40
CA ILE A 99 31.00 21.90 6.99
C ILE A 99 31.23 22.53 8.36
N ASP A 100 30.88 23.81 8.50
CA ASP A 100 30.75 24.47 9.81
C ASP A 100 29.44 24.03 10.48
N TYR A 101 29.51 22.88 11.17
CA TYR A 101 28.38 22.27 11.87
C TYR A 101 27.63 23.26 12.78
N ARG A 102 28.33 24.14 13.51
CA ARG A 102 27.68 25.04 14.47
C ARG A 102 26.93 26.17 13.77
N SER A 103 27.46 26.69 12.67
CA SER A 103 26.76 27.66 11.84
C SER A 103 25.50 27.06 11.21
N TYR A 104 25.60 25.84 10.66
CA TYR A 104 24.44 25.16 10.06
C TYR A 104 23.37 24.78 11.08
N TYR A 105 23.76 24.37 12.29
CA TYR A 105 22.83 24.13 13.39
C TYR A 105 21.93 25.35 13.65
N ILE A 106 22.51 26.55 13.68
CA ILE A 106 21.78 27.81 13.86
C ILE A 106 20.87 28.10 12.67
N LYS A 107 21.37 27.93 11.44
CA LYS A 107 20.58 28.14 10.21
C LYS A 107 19.35 27.23 10.14
N TRP A 108 19.49 25.95 10.48
CA TRP A 108 18.34 25.03 10.53
C TRP A 108 17.36 25.39 11.63
N LEU A 109 17.80 25.78 12.82
CA LEU A 109 16.88 26.24 13.87
C LEU A 109 16.06 27.46 13.43
N ASP A 110 16.67 28.39 12.70
CA ASP A 110 15.97 29.53 12.11
C ASP A 110 14.97 29.08 11.03
N MET A 111 15.39 28.19 10.12
CA MET A 111 14.53 27.61 9.09
C MET A 111 13.33 26.87 9.69
N ILE A 112 13.55 26.02 10.69
CA ILE A 112 12.50 25.28 11.41
C ILE A 112 11.49 26.27 11.99
N LYS A 113 11.96 27.32 12.68
CA LYS A 113 11.07 28.35 13.24
C LYS A 113 10.26 29.04 12.15
N ALA A 114 10.90 29.41 11.04
CA ALA A 114 10.25 30.07 9.91
C ALA A 114 9.18 29.17 9.27
N ILE A 115 9.45 27.87 9.10
CA ILE A 115 8.51 26.86 8.60
C ILE A 115 7.28 26.77 9.50
N VAL A 116 7.48 26.64 10.83
CA VAL A 116 6.35 26.55 11.77
C VAL A 116 5.46 27.79 11.71
N ILE A 117 6.06 28.99 11.71
CA ILE A 117 5.32 30.25 11.62
C ILE A 117 4.57 30.35 10.29
N ARG A 118 5.23 29.98 9.18
CA ARG A 118 4.67 30.10 7.83
C ARG A 118 3.42 29.22 7.62
N TYR A 119 3.41 28.02 8.18
CA TYR A 119 2.33 27.06 7.99
C TYR A 119 1.39 26.93 9.20
N THR A 120 1.44 27.88 10.12
CA THR A 120 0.57 27.92 11.28
C THR A 120 -0.90 27.79 10.88
N GLY A 121 -1.60 26.84 11.51
CA GLY A 121 -3.03 26.62 11.31
C GLY A 121 -3.37 25.88 10.01
N LYS A 122 -2.37 25.42 9.24
CA LYS A 122 -2.60 24.56 8.06
C LYS A 122 -2.83 23.09 8.42
N GLY A 123 -2.79 22.71 9.70
CA GLY A 123 -3.03 21.33 10.12
C GLY A 123 -1.91 20.35 9.77
N ILE A 124 -0.68 20.85 9.57
CA ILE A 124 0.51 20.03 9.36
C ILE A 124 0.87 19.30 10.65
N TYR A 125 1.34 18.06 10.55
CA TYR A 125 2.00 17.36 11.64
C TYR A 125 3.52 17.55 11.46
N TYR A 126 4.16 18.23 12.40
CA TYR A 126 5.62 18.38 12.36
C TYR A 126 6.26 17.12 12.93
N GLU A 127 7.36 16.68 12.33
CA GLU A 127 8.10 15.52 12.79
C GLU A 127 9.50 15.92 13.25
N ALA A 128 10.06 15.15 14.18
CA ALA A 128 11.44 15.27 14.62
C ALA A 128 12.45 15.25 13.45
N ILE A 129 13.69 15.61 13.75
CA ILE A 129 14.76 15.62 12.77
C ILE A 129 15.04 14.18 12.32
N ASP A 130 14.94 13.96 11.02
CA ASP A 130 14.98 12.65 10.37
C ASP A 130 16.26 11.88 10.66
N GLU A 131 16.07 10.70 11.25
CA GLU A 131 17.10 9.72 11.59
C GLU A 131 18.34 10.28 12.31
N ALA A 132 18.21 11.42 12.99
CA ALA A 132 19.36 12.17 13.52
C ALA A 132 20.24 11.34 14.48
N THR A 133 19.66 10.38 15.19
CA THR A 133 20.39 9.48 16.11
C THR A 133 21.31 8.50 15.39
N SER A 134 21.17 8.31 14.08
CA SER A 134 22.11 7.54 13.25
C SER A 134 23.45 8.28 13.08
N GLY A 135 23.46 9.62 13.19
CA GLY A 135 24.61 10.45 12.85
C GLY A 135 24.98 10.35 11.37
N GLY A 136 26.25 10.62 11.05
CA GLY A 136 26.75 10.55 9.68
C GLY A 136 25.93 11.45 8.76
N HIS A 137 25.51 10.92 7.60
CA HIS A 137 24.72 11.67 6.62
C HIS A 137 23.50 12.37 7.24
N PHE A 138 22.78 11.71 8.16
CA PHE A 138 21.59 12.23 8.85
C PHE A 138 21.88 13.28 9.93
N TRP A 139 23.15 13.63 10.11
CA TRP A 139 23.59 14.69 11.02
C TRP A 139 24.82 15.44 10.48
N LEU A 140 24.72 15.98 9.26
CA LEU A 140 25.79 16.74 8.59
C LEU A 140 27.18 16.05 8.58
N ASN A 141 27.20 14.75 8.27
CA ASN A 141 28.37 13.88 8.31
C ASN A 141 29.08 13.78 9.67
N GLN A 142 28.43 14.18 10.77
CA GLN A 142 29.00 14.07 12.11
C GLN A 142 28.67 12.71 12.74
N PRO A 143 29.66 11.92 13.17
CA PRO A 143 29.42 10.63 13.80
C PRO A 143 28.92 10.79 15.25
N ILE A 144 28.17 9.81 15.75
CA ILE A 144 27.79 9.72 17.18
C ILE A 144 28.98 9.22 18.00
N THR A 145 29.90 10.11 18.35
CA THR A 145 31.13 9.76 19.12
C THR A 145 31.10 10.24 20.57
N SER A 146 30.15 11.10 20.93
CA SER A 146 30.05 11.66 22.27
C SER A 146 28.60 12.01 22.65
N ASP A 147 28.40 12.22 23.95
CA ASP A 147 27.15 12.73 24.51
C ASP A 147 26.77 14.12 24.00
N ASP A 148 27.75 14.93 23.56
CA ASP A 148 27.50 16.30 23.07
C ASP A 148 26.68 16.31 21.78
N ILE A 149 26.95 15.38 20.85
CA ILE A 149 26.17 15.25 19.62
C ILE A 149 24.73 14.84 19.94
N ILE A 150 24.55 13.87 20.86
CA ILE A 150 23.21 13.47 21.31
C ILE A 150 22.49 14.65 21.98
N ASN A 151 23.17 15.44 22.82
CA ASN A 151 22.58 16.62 23.44
C ASN A 151 22.17 17.69 22.41
N ASP A 152 22.95 17.89 21.35
CA ASP A 152 22.60 18.81 20.26
C ASP A 152 21.33 18.35 19.51
N ILE A 153 21.23 17.05 19.22
CA ILE A 153 20.04 16.42 18.58
C ILE A 153 18.80 16.61 19.46
N LEU A 154 18.92 16.31 20.76
CA LEU A 154 17.83 16.47 21.73
C LEU A 154 17.38 17.93 21.82
N LEU A 155 18.33 18.86 21.85
CA LEU A 155 18.05 20.28 21.93
C LEU A 155 17.35 20.78 20.67
N MET A 156 17.78 20.36 19.47
CA MET A 156 17.14 20.78 18.23
C MET A 156 15.69 20.29 18.14
N ASN A 157 15.45 19.01 18.43
CA ASN A 157 14.09 18.44 18.48
C ASN A 157 13.22 19.12 19.54
N ARG A 158 13.78 19.41 20.72
CA ARG A 158 13.06 20.12 21.78
C ARG A 158 12.67 21.53 21.34
N ARG A 159 13.57 22.25 20.66
CA ARG A 159 13.26 23.58 20.10
C ARG A 159 12.21 23.52 19.01
N PHE A 160 12.24 22.51 18.14
CA PHE A 160 11.21 22.33 17.12
C PHE A 160 9.83 22.10 17.75
N PHE A 161 9.75 21.23 18.75
CA PHE A 161 8.52 21.05 19.53
C PHE A 161 8.05 22.36 20.21
N GLU A 162 8.97 23.09 20.84
CA GLU A 162 8.66 24.38 21.49
C GLU A 162 8.13 25.42 20.49
N TYR A 163 8.73 25.51 19.29
CA TYR A 163 8.20 26.37 18.23
C TYR A 163 6.83 25.93 17.76
N THR A 164 6.61 24.62 17.58
CA THR A 164 5.29 24.07 17.24
C THR A 164 4.25 24.51 18.25
N LYS A 165 4.49 24.35 19.56
CA LYS A 165 3.51 24.73 20.58
C LYS A 165 3.36 26.24 20.75
N ALA A 166 4.41 27.02 20.50
CA ALA A 166 4.34 28.48 20.61
C ALA A 166 3.62 29.15 19.44
N PHE A 167 3.81 28.65 18.21
CA PHE A 167 3.31 29.30 17.00
C PHE A 167 2.13 28.56 16.35
N ASP A 168 2.10 27.23 16.39
CA ASP A 168 0.99 26.40 15.88
C ASP A 168 0.51 25.37 16.92
N SER A 169 -0.09 25.87 18.01
CA SER A 169 -0.57 25.02 19.10
C SER A 169 -1.64 23.98 18.69
N SER A 170 -2.28 24.16 17.53
CA SER A 170 -3.23 23.19 16.96
C SER A 170 -2.56 21.99 16.29
N SER A 171 -1.30 22.15 15.88
CA SER A 171 -0.51 21.09 15.25
C SER A 171 -0.10 19.98 16.23
N LYS A 172 0.17 18.81 15.65
CA LYS A 172 0.73 17.65 16.32
C LYS A 172 2.22 17.53 16.05
N PHE A 173 2.95 17.04 17.03
CA PHE A 173 4.38 16.77 16.90
C PHE A 173 4.65 15.27 17.01
N ILE A 174 5.26 14.69 15.97
CA ILE A 174 5.74 13.30 15.94
C ILE A 174 7.21 13.33 16.34
N ASN A 175 7.55 12.73 17.48
CA ASN A 175 8.91 12.71 18.00
C ASN A 175 9.60 11.38 17.69
N GLY A 176 10.90 11.27 17.93
CA GLY A 176 11.66 10.03 17.69
C GLY A 176 12.33 10.03 16.32
N ASP A 177 11.53 9.87 15.26
CA ASP A 177 11.97 9.71 13.86
C ASP A 177 13.22 8.82 13.73
N PHE A 178 13.21 7.71 14.47
CA PHE A 178 14.38 6.84 14.61
C PHE A 178 14.51 5.89 13.41
N ALA A 179 15.67 5.80 12.78
CA ALA A 179 15.94 4.79 11.73
C ALA A 179 15.68 3.36 12.22
N ALA A 180 16.15 3.05 13.43
CA ALA A 180 16.04 1.76 14.13
C ALA A 180 16.70 1.92 15.52
N PRO A 181 16.64 0.90 16.40
CA PRO A 181 17.57 0.82 17.54
C PRO A 181 19.02 0.87 17.05
N ASN A 182 19.74 1.95 17.35
CA ASN A 182 21.14 2.14 16.99
C ASN A 182 21.93 2.71 18.18
N GLN A 183 23.22 3.03 17.94
CA GLN A 183 24.12 3.54 18.98
C GLN A 183 23.66 4.86 19.63
N GLY A 184 22.89 5.69 18.93
CA GLY A 184 22.34 6.95 19.44
C GLY A 184 20.92 6.84 20.00
N THR A 185 20.13 5.87 19.56
CA THR A 185 18.70 5.74 19.91
C THR A 185 18.45 5.57 21.41
N TYR A 186 19.01 4.54 22.05
CA TYR A 186 18.78 4.31 23.49
C TYR A 186 19.37 5.42 24.39
N PRO A 187 20.59 5.96 24.12
CA PRO A 187 21.10 7.12 24.84
C PRO A 187 20.19 8.35 24.73
N ALA A 188 19.65 8.65 23.54
CA ALA A 188 18.73 9.77 23.36
C ALA A 188 17.43 9.57 24.15
N ILE A 189 16.87 8.35 24.13
CA ILE A 189 15.68 8.00 24.93
C ILE A 189 15.97 8.15 26.44
N ALA A 190 17.10 7.63 26.92
CA ALA A 190 17.50 7.72 28.32
C ALA A 190 17.69 9.17 28.81
N LYS A 191 18.08 10.08 27.90
CA LYS A 191 18.20 11.51 28.15
C LYS A 191 16.89 12.29 27.96
N GLY A 192 15.77 11.60 27.73
CA GLY A 192 14.45 12.19 27.71
C GLY A 192 13.98 12.69 26.34
N MET A 193 14.50 12.15 25.23
CA MET A 193 13.97 12.46 23.89
C MET A 193 12.45 12.30 23.85
N LEU A 194 11.93 11.24 24.44
CA LEU A 194 10.51 10.88 24.42
C LEU A 194 9.69 11.48 25.58
N SER A 195 10.14 12.60 26.16
CA SER A 195 9.43 13.32 27.23
C SER A 195 8.41 14.35 26.71
N TYR A 196 8.30 14.51 25.40
CA TYR A 196 7.41 15.45 24.72
C TYR A 196 7.01 14.89 23.35
N GLY A 197 5.94 15.42 22.78
CA GLY A 197 5.35 14.96 21.52
C GLY A 197 3.91 14.47 21.70
N ASP A 198 3.22 14.33 20.59
CA ASP A 198 1.88 13.73 20.52
C ASP A 198 1.94 12.27 20.04
N TYR A 199 2.94 11.96 19.19
CA TYR A 199 3.23 10.64 18.63
C TYR A 199 4.73 10.35 18.75
N VAL A 200 5.10 9.08 18.59
CA VAL A 200 6.49 8.65 18.46
C VAL A 200 6.66 7.79 17.22
N SER A 201 7.65 8.11 16.39
CA SER A 201 7.94 7.42 15.15
C SER A 201 9.30 6.71 15.14
N PHE A 202 9.36 5.69 14.30
CA PHE A 202 10.60 5.05 13.85
C PHE A 202 10.38 4.43 12.46
N HIS A 203 11.46 4.02 11.79
CA HIS A 203 11.47 3.50 10.43
C HIS A 203 11.70 1.98 10.42
N PRO A 204 10.65 1.14 10.53
CA PRO A 204 10.80 -0.32 10.63
C PRO A 204 11.19 -0.95 9.29
N TYR A 205 12.40 -0.72 8.80
CA TYR A 205 12.90 -1.43 7.62
C TYR A 205 13.28 -2.87 7.97
N MET A 206 12.40 -3.81 7.65
CA MET A 206 12.59 -5.23 7.94
C MET A 206 12.99 -6.01 6.69
N SER A 207 13.65 -7.15 6.87
CA SER A 207 13.86 -8.14 5.79
C SER A 207 12.71 -9.14 5.67
N ILE A 208 12.01 -9.36 6.79
CA ILE A 208 10.83 -10.22 6.95
C ILE A 208 9.83 -9.42 7.79
N PRO A 209 8.67 -9.01 7.23
CA PRO A 209 7.68 -8.19 7.94
C PRO A 209 7.26 -8.74 9.31
N GLU A 210 7.06 -10.05 9.41
CA GLU A 210 6.54 -10.74 10.60
C GLU A 210 7.48 -10.66 11.80
N LYS A 211 8.77 -10.39 11.58
CA LYS A 211 9.72 -10.13 12.67
C LYS A 211 9.35 -8.89 13.48
N MET A 212 8.57 -7.96 12.93
CA MET A 212 7.98 -6.90 13.72
C MET A 212 7.19 -7.47 14.89
N ILE A 213 6.50 -8.59 14.75
CA ILE A 213 5.61 -9.08 15.81
C ILE A 213 6.41 -9.66 16.97
N ASN A 214 7.42 -10.47 16.69
CA ASN A 214 8.02 -11.38 17.66
C ASN A 214 9.53 -11.26 17.84
N ALA A 215 10.26 -10.52 16.99
CA ALA A 215 11.69 -10.36 17.18
C ALA A 215 11.95 -9.59 18.48
N THR A 216 12.78 -10.17 19.36
CA THR A 216 12.98 -9.68 20.73
C THR A 216 13.38 -8.20 20.77
N ASP A 217 14.28 -7.78 19.89
CA ASP A 217 14.73 -6.40 19.75
C ASP A 217 13.60 -5.46 19.35
N GLN A 218 12.77 -5.86 18.38
CA GLN A 218 11.64 -5.08 17.91
C GLN A 218 10.56 -4.96 18.98
N VAL A 219 10.24 -6.05 19.67
CA VAL A 219 9.28 -6.06 20.78
C VAL A 219 9.76 -5.16 21.92
N GLN A 220 11.03 -5.28 22.31
CA GLN A 220 11.62 -4.43 23.36
C GLN A 220 11.59 -2.96 22.98
N PHE A 221 11.94 -2.64 21.73
CA PHE A 221 11.93 -1.26 21.26
C PHE A 221 10.52 -0.69 21.22
N ARG A 222 9.55 -1.39 20.61
CA ARG A 222 8.15 -0.93 20.61
C ARG A 222 7.60 -0.76 22.02
N ASN A 223 7.86 -1.70 22.93
CA ASN A 223 7.42 -1.57 24.32
C ASN A 223 8.04 -0.33 24.99
N THR A 224 9.31 -0.02 24.70
CA THR A 224 9.96 1.20 25.17
C THR A 224 9.22 2.45 24.68
N LEU A 225 8.85 2.49 23.40
CA LEU A 225 8.13 3.61 22.81
C LEU A 225 6.69 3.73 23.33
N VAL A 226 5.93 2.63 23.42
CA VAL A 226 4.53 2.62 23.92
C VAL A 226 4.45 3.03 25.39
N ASN A 227 5.43 2.67 26.21
CA ASN A 227 5.47 3.04 27.63
C ASN A 227 5.62 4.55 27.88
N THR A 228 5.87 5.34 26.84
CA THR A 228 5.89 6.82 26.94
C THR A 228 4.49 7.43 27.02
N GLY A 229 3.45 6.67 26.67
CA GLY A 229 2.07 7.15 26.53
C GLY A 229 1.78 7.83 25.19
N MET A 230 2.78 8.01 24.32
CA MET A 230 2.59 8.45 22.95
C MET A 230 2.13 7.29 22.06
N LYS A 231 1.40 7.62 21.00
CA LYS A 231 0.99 6.63 20.00
C LYS A 231 2.10 6.39 18.98
N LEU A 232 2.19 5.16 18.48
CA LEU A 232 3.23 4.74 17.53
C LEU A 232 2.89 5.14 16.09
N SER A 233 3.93 5.54 15.37
CA SER A 233 3.89 5.84 13.94
C SER A 233 5.07 5.19 13.22
N ALA A 234 4.85 4.75 11.98
CA ALA A 234 5.87 4.25 11.08
C ALA A 234 5.91 5.24 9.92
N THR A 235 6.85 6.18 9.98
CA THR A 235 6.92 7.33 9.07
C THR A 235 7.78 7.06 7.84
N GLU A 236 8.53 5.96 7.85
CA GLU A 236 9.09 5.33 6.66
C GLU A 236 9.18 3.81 6.84
N PHE A 237 8.85 3.06 5.80
CA PHE A 237 9.17 1.64 5.67
C PHE A 237 9.01 1.22 4.20
N GLY A 238 9.55 0.08 3.83
CA GLY A 238 9.37 -0.44 2.48
C GLY A 238 10.39 -1.51 2.13
N PHE A 239 10.37 -1.98 0.89
CA PHE A 239 11.25 -3.02 0.38
C PHE A 239 11.93 -2.58 -0.91
N GLY A 240 13.24 -2.78 -1.01
CA GLY A 240 14.01 -2.42 -2.19
C GLY A 240 14.22 -3.59 -3.16
N THR A 241 14.26 -3.34 -4.47
CA THR A 241 14.58 -4.34 -5.52
C THR A 241 15.75 -3.91 -6.41
N PRO A 242 16.56 -4.81 -6.98
CA PRO A 242 16.62 -6.25 -6.68
C PRO A 242 17.44 -6.55 -5.41
N SER A 243 18.22 -5.58 -4.92
CA SER A 243 19.02 -5.69 -3.71
C SER A 243 19.07 -4.34 -2.99
N ALA A 244 18.70 -4.34 -1.72
CA ALA A 244 18.76 -3.20 -0.81
C ALA A 244 19.29 -3.63 0.56
N PHE A 245 19.45 -2.67 1.48
CA PHE A 245 19.93 -2.95 2.83
C PHE A 245 18.99 -3.89 3.62
N ASN A 246 17.72 -3.95 3.25
CA ASN A 246 16.73 -4.85 3.83
C ASN A 246 16.54 -6.16 3.05
N GLY A 247 17.46 -6.48 2.13
CA GLY A 247 17.55 -7.78 1.48
C GLY A 247 17.46 -7.73 -0.04
N LYS A 248 17.41 -8.92 -0.63
CA LYS A 248 17.17 -9.12 -2.06
C LYS A 248 15.71 -9.50 -2.25
N ASN A 249 15.04 -8.82 -3.19
CA ASN A 249 13.63 -9.03 -3.47
C ASN A 249 13.41 -8.99 -4.97
N THR A 250 12.59 -9.90 -5.51
CA THR A 250 11.90 -9.65 -6.78
C THR A 250 10.84 -8.57 -6.60
N ARG A 251 10.25 -8.07 -7.71
CA ARG A 251 9.15 -7.09 -7.64
C ARG A 251 7.90 -7.71 -6.99
N GLU A 252 7.65 -9.00 -7.18
CA GLU A 252 6.54 -9.73 -6.55
C GLU A 252 6.78 -9.92 -5.05
N GLU A 253 8.02 -10.27 -4.65
CA GLU A 253 8.39 -10.37 -3.24
C GLU A 253 8.30 -9.01 -2.54
N GLN A 254 8.72 -7.93 -3.21
CA GLN A 254 8.56 -6.56 -2.74
C GLN A 254 7.09 -6.24 -2.47
N ALA A 255 6.21 -6.52 -3.44
CA ALA A 255 4.78 -6.26 -3.34
C ALA A 255 4.14 -7.03 -2.18
N SER A 256 4.42 -8.35 -2.10
CA SER A 256 3.93 -9.20 -1.00
C SER A 256 4.41 -8.70 0.37
N LYS A 257 5.71 -8.45 0.53
CA LYS A 257 6.28 -8.03 1.82
C LYS A 257 5.77 -6.67 2.25
N LEU A 258 5.65 -5.72 1.32
CA LEU A 258 5.12 -4.40 1.58
C LEU A 258 3.69 -4.50 2.13
N LEU A 259 2.82 -5.24 1.45
CA LEU A 259 1.43 -5.37 1.90
C LEU A 259 1.33 -6.08 3.26
N ARG A 260 2.14 -7.11 3.49
CA ARG A 260 2.21 -7.78 4.80
C ARG A 260 2.64 -6.83 5.90
N GLU A 261 3.64 -5.99 5.67
CA GLU A 261 4.10 -5.02 6.66
C GLU A 261 3.04 -3.97 6.99
N VAL A 262 2.30 -3.46 6.00
CA VAL A 262 1.15 -2.57 6.23
C VAL A 262 0.13 -3.19 7.18
N LEU A 263 -0.29 -4.42 6.89
CA LEU A 263 -1.29 -5.15 7.68
C LEU A 263 -0.79 -5.46 9.10
N ILE A 264 0.50 -5.77 9.23
CA ILE A 264 1.14 -6.01 10.53
C ILE A 264 1.22 -4.73 11.35
N LEU A 265 1.61 -3.60 10.75
CA LEU A 265 1.67 -2.31 11.44
C LEU A 265 0.28 -1.86 11.93
N ASP A 266 -0.75 -2.07 11.11
CA ASP A 266 -2.14 -1.80 11.51
C ASP A 266 -2.61 -2.70 12.66
N MET A 267 -2.34 -4.01 12.57
CA MET A 267 -2.59 -4.97 13.66
C MET A 267 -1.86 -4.61 14.96
N LEU A 268 -0.64 -4.06 14.86
CA LEU A 268 0.15 -3.59 15.99
C LEU A 268 -0.30 -2.22 16.53
N GLY A 269 -1.31 -1.60 15.92
CA GLY A 269 -1.94 -0.38 16.42
C GLY A 269 -1.23 0.92 16.05
N PHE A 270 -0.42 0.92 14.98
CA PHE A 270 0.20 2.15 14.48
C PHE A 270 -0.87 3.14 13.97
N GLU A 271 -0.62 4.44 14.15
CA GLU A 271 -1.57 5.51 13.80
C GLU A 271 -1.25 6.23 12.49
N GLN A 272 0.03 6.25 12.11
CA GLN A 272 0.48 6.63 10.78
C GLN A 272 1.37 5.52 10.24
N ILE A 273 1.10 5.09 9.01
CA ILE A 273 1.81 4.01 8.31
C ILE A 273 2.17 4.56 6.93
N ILE A 274 3.39 5.05 6.81
CA ILE A 274 3.85 5.82 5.66
C ILE A 274 4.88 5.02 4.87
N GLN A 275 4.48 4.56 3.69
CA GLN A 275 5.36 3.79 2.81
C GLN A 275 6.41 4.71 2.16
N PHE A 276 7.63 4.21 2.06
CA PHE A 276 8.73 4.81 1.31
C PHE A 276 8.89 4.06 -0.02
N THR A 277 8.68 4.68 -1.19
CA THR A 277 8.24 6.06 -1.43
C THR A 277 7.43 6.18 -2.73
N MET A 278 6.94 7.38 -3.05
CA MET A 278 6.55 7.79 -4.40
C MET A 278 7.62 8.72 -4.99
N ASP A 279 8.10 8.34 -6.18
CA ASP A 279 9.02 9.09 -7.02
C ASP A 279 8.83 8.58 -8.45
N GLY A 280 8.68 9.47 -9.42
CA GLY A 280 8.58 9.17 -10.84
C GLY A 280 9.85 8.58 -11.49
N SER A 281 10.61 7.76 -10.75
CA SER A 281 11.74 7.00 -11.25
C SER A 281 11.54 5.53 -10.95
N ASP A 282 11.65 4.60 -11.93
CA ASP A 282 11.47 3.13 -11.76
C ASP A 282 12.54 2.44 -10.88
N LYS A 283 12.90 3.06 -9.75
CA LYS A 283 13.88 2.62 -8.78
C LYS A 283 13.30 1.65 -7.75
N THR A 284 14.18 1.31 -6.82
CA THR A 284 14.11 0.14 -5.96
C THR A 284 12.93 0.11 -4.98
N TRP A 285 12.35 1.27 -4.58
CA TRP A 285 11.39 1.39 -3.46
C TRP A 285 9.99 1.89 -3.82
N ILE A 286 9.78 2.26 -5.07
CA ILE A 286 8.60 3.02 -5.50
C ILE A 286 7.35 2.15 -5.67
N LEU A 287 6.18 2.80 -5.81
CA LEU A 287 4.93 2.14 -6.23
C LEU A 287 4.52 2.41 -7.69
N GLN A 288 5.09 3.43 -8.33
CA GLN A 288 4.75 3.86 -9.69
C GLN A 288 5.87 3.58 -10.70
N SER A 289 5.54 3.49 -11.98
CA SER A 289 6.50 3.41 -13.08
C SER A 289 6.75 4.80 -13.68
N ASP A 290 7.47 4.94 -14.78
CA ASP A 290 7.68 6.22 -15.48
C ASP A 290 6.57 6.54 -16.50
N ASP A 291 5.69 5.58 -16.77
CA ASP A 291 4.59 5.64 -17.74
C ASP A 291 3.22 5.97 -17.12
N TYR A 292 3.18 6.55 -15.92
CA TYR A 292 1.95 6.91 -15.20
C TYR A 292 1.08 5.71 -14.78
N THR A 293 1.69 4.53 -14.69
CA THR A 293 1.06 3.32 -14.15
C THR A 293 1.69 2.89 -12.82
N PHE A 294 0.98 2.03 -12.09
CA PHE A 294 1.54 1.37 -10.92
C PHE A 294 2.38 0.15 -11.30
N ASN A 295 3.50 -0.02 -10.62
CA ASN A 295 4.25 -1.27 -10.65
C ASN A 295 3.50 -2.36 -9.83
N PRO A 296 3.98 -3.63 -9.77
CA PRO A 296 3.29 -4.68 -9.02
C PRO A 296 2.97 -4.35 -7.55
N SER A 297 3.86 -3.63 -6.87
CA SER A 297 3.64 -3.18 -5.48
C SER A 297 2.52 -2.15 -5.39
N GLY A 298 2.50 -1.17 -6.30
CA GLY A 298 1.43 -0.17 -6.37
C GLY A 298 0.08 -0.79 -6.73
N LYS A 299 0.03 -1.73 -7.68
CA LYS A 299 -1.20 -2.42 -8.08
C LYS A 299 -1.78 -3.24 -6.92
N LEU A 300 -0.93 -3.98 -6.21
CA LEU A 300 -1.37 -4.80 -5.07
C LEU A 300 -1.80 -3.95 -3.87
N MET A 301 -1.08 -2.85 -3.59
CA MET A 301 -1.49 -1.89 -2.57
C MET A 301 -2.85 -1.27 -2.92
N GLN A 302 -3.02 -0.82 -4.17
CA GLN A 302 -4.24 -0.21 -4.64
C GLN A 302 -5.43 -1.16 -4.46
N SER A 303 -5.35 -2.37 -5.01
CA SER A 303 -6.47 -3.32 -4.97
C SER A 303 -6.86 -3.70 -3.53
N MET A 304 -5.88 -4.03 -2.68
CA MET A 304 -6.16 -4.41 -1.30
C MET A 304 -6.74 -3.26 -0.48
N MET A 305 -6.23 -2.03 -0.66
CA MET A 305 -6.68 -0.89 0.14
C MET A 305 -8.04 -0.34 -0.31
N PHE A 306 -8.45 -0.55 -1.56
CA PHE A 306 -9.82 -0.28 -2.00
C PHE A 306 -10.82 -1.19 -1.29
N GLU A 307 -10.54 -2.49 -1.24
CA GLU A 307 -11.37 -3.47 -0.52
C GLU A 307 -11.46 -3.20 0.98
N LEU A 308 -10.37 -2.68 1.59
CA LEU A 308 -10.31 -2.33 3.00
C LEU A 308 -10.67 -0.86 3.29
N ASN A 309 -11.26 -0.14 2.33
CA ASN A 309 -11.53 1.28 2.52
C ASN A 309 -12.57 1.54 3.61
N GLY A 310 -12.13 2.22 4.68
CA GLY A 310 -12.94 2.50 5.86
C GLY A 310 -13.04 1.34 6.85
N TYR A 311 -12.40 0.20 6.58
CA TYR A 311 -12.37 -0.93 7.49
C TYR A 311 -11.34 -0.74 8.61
N THR A 312 -11.63 -1.31 9.77
CA THR A 312 -10.75 -1.33 10.94
C THR A 312 -10.34 -2.75 11.29
N PHE A 313 -9.06 -2.96 11.59
CA PHE A 313 -8.60 -4.23 12.16
C PHE A 313 -9.39 -4.55 13.43
N SER A 314 -9.86 -5.79 13.52
CA SER A 314 -10.68 -6.27 14.63
C SER A 314 -9.94 -7.31 15.47
N GLU A 315 -9.49 -8.39 14.83
CA GLU A 315 -8.81 -9.50 15.52
C GLU A 315 -8.00 -10.34 14.54
N ARG A 316 -7.03 -11.09 15.08
CA ARG A 316 -6.34 -12.18 14.37
C ARG A 316 -6.97 -13.51 14.79
N LEU A 317 -7.37 -14.31 13.81
CA LEU A 317 -8.11 -15.57 13.99
C LEU A 317 -7.21 -16.82 14.05
N SER A 318 -5.94 -16.70 13.69
CA SER A 318 -4.96 -17.82 13.60
C SER A 318 -3.76 -17.63 14.55
N SER A 319 -3.07 -18.74 14.84
CA SER A 319 -1.74 -18.76 15.49
C SER A 319 -0.64 -19.13 14.51
N ASP A 320 0.62 -18.94 14.93
CA ASP A 320 1.83 -19.42 14.25
C ASP A 320 2.16 -18.68 12.93
N ASP A 321 2.51 -19.44 11.89
CA ASP A 321 3.00 -18.95 10.59
C ASP A 321 1.87 -18.45 9.67
N ASP A 322 0.61 -18.72 10.05
CA ASP A 322 -0.56 -18.26 9.32
C ASP A 322 -1.13 -17.00 9.93
N TYR A 323 -1.49 -16.07 9.05
CA TYR A 323 -2.09 -14.80 9.39
C TYR A 323 -3.46 -14.77 8.75
N ILE A 324 -4.50 -14.75 9.59
CA ILE A 324 -5.88 -14.56 9.18
C ILE A 324 -6.42 -13.41 10.02
N LEU A 325 -6.55 -12.25 9.41
CA LEU A 325 -6.93 -10.99 10.05
C LEU A 325 -8.37 -10.64 9.66
N ARG A 326 -9.19 -10.34 10.66
CA ARG A 326 -10.54 -9.84 10.46
C ARG A 326 -10.58 -8.33 10.51
N TYR A 327 -11.21 -7.75 9.50
CA TYR A 327 -11.45 -6.33 9.35
C TYR A 327 -12.96 -6.07 9.37
N SER A 328 -13.41 -5.07 10.11
CA SER A 328 -14.83 -4.73 10.22
C SER A 328 -15.12 -3.29 9.85
N LYS A 329 -16.33 -3.06 9.34
CA LYS A 329 -16.87 -1.74 9.00
C LYS A 329 -18.36 -1.72 9.31
N HIS A 330 -18.82 -0.69 10.00
CA HIS A 330 -20.22 -0.62 10.44
C HIS A 330 -21.18 -0.61 9.25
N GLY A 331 -22.15 -1.53 9.24
CA GLY A 331 -23.15 -1.66 8.18
C GLY A 331 -22.69 -2.44 6.95
N GLU A 332 -21.44 -2.92 6.93
CA GLU A 332 -20.86 -3.69 5.83
C GLU A 332 -20.51 -5.11 6.29
N VAL A 333 -20.31 -6.01 5.33
CA VAL A 333 -19.77 -7.35 5.61
C VAL A 333 -18.30 -7.21 6.01
N ASP A 334 -17.89 -7.92 7.06
CA ASP A 334 -16.49 -7.96 7.48
C ASP A 334 -15.60 -8.57 6.39
N LYS A 335 -14.33 -8.21 6.37
CA LYS A 335 -13.33 -8.74 5.43
C LYS A 335 -12.34 -9.64 6.17
N ILE A 336 -11.93 -10.72 5.54
CA ILE A 336 -10.84 -11.59 6.01
C ILE A 336 -9.65 -11.41 5.09
N VAL A 337 -8.54 -10.95 5.67
CA VAL A 337 -7.25 -10.82 4.98
C VAL A 337 -6.33 -11.93 5.46
N TYR A 338 -5.74 -12.71 4.56
CA TYR A 338 -4.95 -13.87 4.96
C TYR A 338 -3.72 -14.15 4.10
N TRP A 339 -2.68 -14.68 4.76
CA TRP A 339 -1.43 -15.16 4.16
C TRP A 339 -0.70 -16.13 5.09
N THR A 340 0.33 -16.81 4.58
CA THR A 340 1.24 -17.63 5.39
C THR A 340 2.69 -17.24 5.13
N ILE A 341 3.57 -17.38 6.13
CA ILE A 341 5.03 -17.30 5.92
C ILE A 341 5.65 -18.67 5.61
N GLY A 342 4.87 -19.75 5.74
CA GLY A 342 5.29 -21.10 5.44
C GLY A 342 5.10 -21.49 3.97
N THR A 343 4.92 -22.78 3.74
CA THR A 343 4.54 -23.33 2.43
C THR A 343 3.06 -23.10 2.16
N ASN A 344 2.66 -22.87 0.92
CA ASN A 344 1.25 -22.71 0.56
C ASN A 344 0.42 -23.93 1.00
N HIS A 345 -0.73 -23.68 1.64
CA HIS A 345 -1.63 -24.72 2.14
C HIS A 345 -3.03 -24.17 2.40
N TYR A 346 -3.95 -25.02 2.81
CA TYR A 346 -5.29 -24.63 3.25
C TYR A 346 -5.37 -24.58 4.77
N ASN A 347 -5.98 -23.54 5.31
CA ASN A 347 -6.43 -23.45 6.70
C ASN A 347 -7.94 -23.17 6.69
N GLY A 348 -8.75 -24.22 6.89
CA GLY A 348 -10.18 -24.14 6.62
C GLY A 348 -10.46 -23.89 5.13
N SER A 349 -11.30 -22.90 4.82
CA SER A 349 -11.63 -22.45 3.45
C SER A 349 -10.60 -21.51 2.83
N TYR A 350 -9.55 -21.13 3.57
CA TYR A 350 -8.56 -20.16 3.10
C TYR A 350 -7.34 -20.87 2.48
N TYR A 351 -7.10 -20.68 1.18
CA TYR A 351 -5.84 -21.10 0.52
C TYR A 351 -4.74 -20.05 0.72
N LEU A 352 -3.90 -20.24 1.73
CA LEU A 352 -2.86 -19.29 2.12
C LEU A 352 -1.64 -19.42 1.21
N THR A 353 -1.16 -18.26 0.76
CA THR A 353 0.14 -18.10 0.09
C THR A 353 0.92 -16.99 0.80
N GLN A 354 2.15 -16.72 0.35
CA GLN A 354 2.94 -15.61 0.89
C GLN A 354 2.43 -14.23 0.48
N THR A 355 1.51 -14.13 -0.48
CA THR A 355 0.90 -12.87 -0.89
C THR A 355 -0.47 -12.75 -0.23
N PRO A 356 -0.76 -11.67 0.52
CA PRO A 356 -2.06 -11.48 1.13
C PRO A 356 -3.20 -11.52 0.13
N LYS A 357 -4.27 -12.20 0.52
CA LYS A 357 -5.55 -12.23 -0.19
C LYS A 357 -6.65 -11.71 0.73
N ILE A 358 -7.76 -11.30 0.14
CA ILE A 358 -8.93 -10.78 0.84
C ILE A 358 -10.20 -11.45 0.33
N VAL A 359 -11.11 -11.76 1.25
CA VAL A 359 -12.46 -12.28 0.96
C VAL A 359 -13.47 -11.67 1.93
N ASP A 360 -14.74 -11.74 1.59
CA ASP A 360 -15.83 -11.44 2.53
C ASP A 360 -15.91 -12.49 3.64
N PHE A 361 -16.26 -12.04 4.84
CA PHE A 361 -16.49 -12.91 5.97
C PHE A 361 -17.85 -13.61 5.83
N ASP A 362 -17.80 -14.92 5.62
CA ASP A 362 -18.97 -15.79 5.44
C ASP A 362 -19.61 -16.25 6.77
N GLY A 363 -19.12 -15.77 7.92
CA GLY A 363 -19.61 -16.17 9.24
C GLY A 363 -19.09 -17.51 9.76
N ALA A 364 -18.29 -18.25 8.98
CA ALA A 364 -17.87 -19.61 9.30
C ALA A 364 -16.52 -19.66 10.03
N THR A 365 -16.44 -19.11 11.25
CA THR A 365 -15.27 -19.32 12.13
C THR A 365 -15.66 -19.80 13.53
N LYS A 366 -16.33 -20.95 13.56
CA LYS A 366 -16.24 -21.99 14.60
C LYS A 366 -17.09 -23.19 14.20
N ASN A 367 -16.44 -24.32 13.88
CA ASN A 367 -17.03 -25.66 13.82
C ASN A 367 -18.32 -25.85 12.99
N SER A 368 -18.43 -25.25 11.82
CA SER A 368 -19.35 -25.78 10.81
C SER A 368 -18.56 -26.09 9.55
N GLU A 369 -18.55 -27.37 9.20
CA GLU A 369 -18.26 -27.83 7.85
C GLU A 369 -19.09 -26.97 6.90
N ASN A 370 -18.44 -26.00 6.25
CA ASN A 370 -19.09 -25.19 5.26
C ASN A 370 -19.41 -26.12 4.09
N LYS A 371 -20.70 -26.25 3.77
CA LYS A 371 -21.25 -27.18 2.76
C LYS A 371 -20.80 -26.88 1.32
N TYR A 372 -19.85 -25.97 1.13
CA TYR A 372 -19.37 -25.53 -0.17
C TYR A 372 -17.92 -25.93 -0.47
N ASP A 373 -17.18 -26.48 0.52
CA ASP A 373 -15.81 -27.00 0.34
C ASP A 373 -15.72 -28.53 0.50
N SER A 374 -16.54 -29.26 -0.25
CA SER A 374 -16.31 -30.70 -0.43
C SER A 374 -16.39 -31.13 -1.88
N ILE A 375 -15.53 -30.60 -2.75
CA ILE A 375 -15.02 -31.45 -3.85
C ILE A 375 -13.92 -32.33 -3.25
N LYS A 376 -14.38 -33.38 -2.57
CA LYS A 376 -13.50 -34.45 -2.09
C LYS A 376 -13.00 -35.23 -3.31
N LEU A 377 -11.74 -35.03 -3.68
CA LEU A 377 -10.98 -36.00 -4.50
C LEU A 377 -10.67 -37.25 -3.66
N THR A 378 -11.69 -37.93 -3.17
CA THR A 378 -11.57 -39.30 -2.69
C THR A 378 -12.16 -40.21 -3.75
N ARG A 379 -11.37 -41.20 -4.19
CA ARG A 379 -11.69 -42.22 -5.20
C ARG A 379 -13.17 -42.63 -5.17
N LEU A 380 -13.96 -42.24 -6.18
CA LEU A 380 -15.38 -42.59 -6.27
C LEU A 380 -15.79 -42.91 -7.72
N SER A 381 -16.92 -43.60 -7.83
CA SER A 381 -17.41 -44.27 -9.04
C SER A 381 -17.97 -43.29 -10.09
N SER A 382 -18.13 -43.74 -11.34
CA SER A 382 -18.56 -42.92 -12.49
C SER A 382 -19.88 -42.15 -12.26
N LEU A 383 -20.78 -42.68 -11.43
CA LEU A 383 -22.08 -42.08 -11.12
C LEU A 383 -21.96 -40.86 -10.17
N GLU A 384 -21.01 -40.89 -9.23
CA GLU A 384 -20.76 -39.79 -8.30
C GLU A 384 -19.99 -38.65 -8.98
N ILE A 385 -19.20 -38.97 -9.99
CA ILE A 385 -18.51 -37.95 -10.82
C ILE A 385 -19.52 -37.20 -11.70
N LEU A 386 -20.52 -37.89 -12.25
CA LEU A 386 -21.64 -37.26 -12.98
C LEU A 386 -22.49 -36.35 -12.09
N ASN A 387 -22.82 -36.78 -10.87
CA ASN A 387 -23.60 -35.96 -9.94
C ASN A 387 -22.83 -34.71 -9.45
N ASN A 388 -21.50 -34.80 -9.29
CA ASN A 388 -20.67 -33.65 -8.97
C ASN A 388 -20.43 -32.75 -10.18
N PHE A 389 -20.44 -33.30 -11.40
CA PHE A 389 -20.33 -32.53 -12.63
C PHE A 389 -21.54 -31.61 -12.83
N GLN A 390 -22.76 -32.10 -12.60
CA GLN A 390 -23.96 -31.27 -12.71
C GLN A 390 -23.95 -30.12 -11.69
N GLY A 391 -23.56 -30.39 -10.44
CA GLY A 391 -23.41 -29.33 -9.42
C GLY A 391 -22.33 -28.30 -9.77
N ASN A 392 -21.23 -28.73 -10.39
CA ASN A 392 -20.18 -27.82 -10.86
C ASN A 392 -20.60 -27.03 -12.11
N LEU A 393 -21.42 -27.63 -12.98
CA LEU A 393 -22.01 -26.96 -14.14
C LEU A 393 -22.96 -25.85 -13.69
N ASP A 394 -23.81 -26.12 -12.69
CA ASP A 394 -24.71 -25.12 -12.12
C ASP A 394 -23.93 -23.94 -11.50
N ILE A 395 -22.77 -24.20 -10.89
CA ILE A 395 -21.87 -23.15 -10.37
C ILE A 395 -21.26 -22.31 -11.49
N ILE A 396 -20.86 -22.94 -12.60
CA ILE A 396 -20.32 -22.25 -13.78
C ILE A 396 -21.40 -21.42 -14.46
N LEU A 397 -22.61 -21.94 -14.60
CA LEU A 397 -23.77 -21.22 -15.12
C LEU A 397 -24.11 -20.02 -14.25
N GLY A 398 -24.11 -20.17 -12.91
CA GLY A 398 -24.30 -19.06 -11.99
C GLY A 398 -23.20 -17.99 -12.08
N ALA A 399 -21.93 -18.39 -12.16
CA ALA A 399 -20.83 -17.45 -12.35
C ALA A 399 -20.89 -16.73 -13.71
N PHE A 400 -21.38 -17.41 -14.75
CA PHE A 400 -21.60 -16.82 -16.07
C PHE A 400 -22.78 -15.84 -16.08
N GLU A 401 -23.88 -16.18 -15.40
CA GLU A 401 -25.01 -15.27 -15.20
C GLU A 401 -24.57 -14.00 -14.46
N GLU A 402 -23.67 -14.10 -13.47
CA GLU A 402 -23.06 -12.95 -12.80
C GLU A 402 -22.29 -12.06 -13.79
N VAL A 403 -21.41 -12.64 -14.62
CA VAL A 403 -20.67 -11.90 -15.66
C VAL A 403 -21.62 -11.26 -16.67
N ASN A 404 -22.62 -11.99 -17.16
CA ASN A 404 -23.54 -11.48 -18.17
C ASN A 404 -24.48 -10.41 -17.61
N SER A 405 -24.97 -10.59 -16.38
CA SER A 405 -25.76 -9.58 -15.68
C SER A 405 -24.93 -8.30 -15.47
N PHE A 406 -23.66 -8.44 -15.11
CA PHE A 406 -22.74 -7.31 -15.01
C PHE A 406 -22.51 -6.64 -16.37
N LEU A 407 -22.26 -7.37 -17.45
CA LEU A 407 -22.11 -6.77 -18.78
C LEU A 407 -23.39 -6.04 -19.24
N LYS A 408 -24.56 -6.61 -18.92
CA LYS A 408 -25.87 -6.05 -19.28
C LYS A 408 -26.17 -4.73 -18.56
N THR A 409 -25.72 -4.53 -17.33
CA THR A 409 -25.89 -3.23 -16.63
C THR A 409 -25.13 -2.10 -17.33
N TYR A 410 -24.13 -2.42 -18.16
CA TYR A 410 -23.39 -1.46 -18.99
C TYR A 410 -23.83 -1.46 -20.46
N GLY A 411 -24.96 -2.12 -20.78
CA GLY A 411 -25.52 -2.14 -22.13
C GLY A 411 -24.84 -3.11 -23.11
N PHE A 412 -23.99 -4.01 -22.61
CA PHE A 412 -23.41 -5.08 -23.41
C PHE A 412 -24.23 -6.37 -23.23
N GLU A 413 -24.74 -6.91 -24.32
CA GLU A 413 -25.45 -8.17 -24.31
C GLU A 413 -24.56 -9.27 -24.90
N TYR A 414 -24.24 -10.27 -24.08
CA TYR A 414 -23.65 -11.52 -24.55
C TYR A 414 -24.69 -12.63 -24.36
N SER A 415 -24.98 -13.35 -25.45
CA SER A 415 -25.81 -14.56 -25.41
C SER A 415 -25.05 -15.67 -26.12
N SER A 416 -24.80 -16.79 -25.45
CA SER A 416 -24.25 -17.98 -26.10
C SER A 416 -25.37 -18.95 -26.45
N GLU A 417 -25.57 -19.18 -27.74
CA GLU A 417 -26.49 -20.20 -28.27
C GLU A 417 -26.07 -21.64 -27.85
N SER A 418 -24.80 -21.85 -27.50
CA SER A 418 -24.29 -23.19 -27.21
C SER A 418 -24.56 -23.66 -25.78
N PHE A 419 -24.63 -22.77 -24.78
CA PHE A 419 -24.98 -23.18 -23.40
C PHE A 419 -26.42 -23.67 -23.29
N ASP A 420 -27.36 -23.06 -24.03
CA ASP A 420 -28.73 -23.55 -24.18
C ASP A 420 -28.78 -24.97 -24.78
N THR A 421 -27.75 -25.34 -25.55
CA THR A 421 -27.62 -26.68 -26.13
C THR A 421 -26.84 -27.65 -25.26
N LEU A 422 -26.23 -27.22 -24.15
CA LEU A 422 -25.51 -28.11 -23.23
C LEU A 422 -26.47 -28.94 -22.38
N GLU A 423 -27.69 -28.45 -22.13
CA GLU A 423 -28.76 -29.19 -21.44
C GLU A 423 -29.14 -30.51 -22.14
N GLN A 424 -28.89 -30.62 -23.45
CA GLN A 424 -29.24 -31.79 -24.25
C GLN A 424 -28.26 -32.96 -24.10
N TYR A 425 -27.08 -32.73 -23.50
CA TYR A 425 -26.07 -33.76 -23.31
C TYR A 425 -26.24 -34.38 -21.91
N ASP A 426 -26.99 -35.46 -21.86
CA ASP A 426 -27.25 -36.25 -20.66
C ASP A 426 -26.06 -37.19 -20.29
N GLN A 427 -25.01 -37.20 -21.12
CA GLN A 427 -23.85 -38.08 -21.00
C GLN A 427 -22.53 -37.34 -21.25
N LEU A 428 -21.53 -37.68 -20.42
CA LEU A 428 -20.19 -37.10 -20.41
C LEU A 428 -19.33 -37.68 -21.55
N ASP A 429 -19.68 -37.34 -22.80
CA ASP A 429 -19.00 -37.83 -23.99
C ASP A 429 -17.99 -36.83 -24.60
N ARG A 430 -17.16 -37.31 -25.52
CA ARG A 430 -16.07 -36.52 -26.11
C ARG A 430 -16.57 -35.31 -26.90
N ASN A 431 -17.76 -35.38 -27.51
CA ASN A 431 -18.30 -34.30 -28.32
C ASN A 431 -18.82 -33.16 -27.45
N PHE A 432 -19.47 -33.50 -26.33
CA PHE A 432 -19.86 -32.55 -25.30
C PHE A 432 -18.66 -31.79 -24.73
N LEU A 433 -17.57 -32.50 -24.43
CA LEU A 433 -16.34 -31.91 -23.87
C LEU A 433 -15.65 -30.93 -24.83
N PHE A 434 -15.60 -31.25 -26.12
CA PHE A 434 -15.08 -30.32 -27.13
C PHE A 434 -15.98 -29.10 -27.32
N GLY A 435 -17.30 -29.29 -27.22
CA GLY A 435 -18.27 -28.19 -27.24
C GLY A 435 -18.03 -27.19 -26.11
N LEU A 436 -17.92 -27.68 -24.87
CA LEU A 436 -17.68 -26.83 -23.70
C LEU A 436 -16.36 -26.06 -23.78
N GLN A 437 -15.27 -26.72 -24.19
CA GLN A 437 -13.97 -26.05 -24.35
C GLN A 437 -14.02 -24.93 -25.40
N THR A 438 -14.67 -25.19 -26.54
CA THR A 438 -14.80 -24.21 -27.63
C THR A 438 -15.58 -22.97 -27.20
N GLU A 439 -16.57 -23.12 -26.31
CA GLU A 439 -17.36 -21.99 -25.81
C GLU A 439 -16.59 -21.11 -24.83
N ILE A 440 -15.78 -21.69 -23.95
CA ILE A 440 -14.89 -20.93 -23.05
C ILE A 440 -13.92 -20.08 -23.87
N GLU A 441 -13.33 -20.65 -24.92
CA GLU A 441 -12.42 -19.93 -25.81
C GLU A 441 -13.12 -18.75 -26.51
N LYS A 442 -14.40 -18.89 -26.89
CA LYS A 442 -15.19 -17.78 -27.46
C LYS A 442 -15.52 -16.70 -26.43
N MET A 443 -15.83 -17.08 -25.19
CA MET A 443 -16.10 -16.15 -24.10
C MET A 443 -14.86 -15.34 -23.75
N ASP A 444 -13.71 -16.01 -23.60
CA ASP A 444 -12.41 -15.37 -23.35
C ASP A 444 -12.08 -14.36 -24.45
N GLN A 445 -12.23 -14.74 -25.73
CA GLN A 445 -12.04 -13.82 -26.86
C GLN A 445 -12.99 -12.62 -26.82
N THR A 446 -14.24 -12.83 -26.42
CA THR A 446 -15.25 -11.76 -26.37
C THR A 446 -14.97 -10.78 -25.24
N ILE A 447 -14.59 -11.28 -24.06
CA ILE A 447 -14.22 -10.46 -22.90
C ILE A 447 -12.94 -9.68 -23.19
N ASN A 448 -11.91 -10.34 -23.72
CA ASN A 448 -10.67 -9.67 -24.15
C ASN A 448 -10.93 -8.60 -25.20
N ARG A 449 -11.88 -8.82 -26.11
CA ARG A 449 -12.32 -7.80 -27.07
C ARG A 449 -13.03 -6.63 -26.38
N TYR A 450 -13.88 -6.86 -25.37
CA TYR A 450 -14.50 -5.77 -24.63
C TYR A 450 -13.48 -4.97 -23.81
N ILE A 451 -12.58 -5.64 -23.10
CA ILE A 451 -11.46 -5.00 -22.40
C ILE A 451 -10.66 -4.12 -23.38
N THR A 452 -10.31 -4.67 -24.55
CA THR A 452 -9.60 -3.93 -25.59
C THR A 452 -10.40 -2.74 -26.13
N ILE A 453 -11.71 -2.87 -26.32
CA ILE A 453 -12.57 -1.74 -26.75
C ILE A 453 -12.53 -0.64 -25.69
N PHE A 454 -12.71 -0.98 -24.42
CA PHE A 454 -12.69 -0.04 -23.30
C PHE A 454 -11.34 0.68 -23.15
N GLU A 455 -10.24 -0.08 -23.23
CA GLU A 455 -8.86 0.45 -23.23
C GLU A 455 -8.58 1.39 -24.41
N ASN A 456 -9.27 1.22 -25.54
CA ASN A 456 -9.10 2.08 -26.71
C ASN A 456 -10.09 3.26 -26.75
N THR A 457 -11.26 3.16 -26.11
CA THR A 457 -12.23 4.27 -26.00
C THR A 457 -11.92 5.26 -24.89
N SER A 458 -11.09 4.91 -23.91
CA SER A 458 -10.66 5.84 -22.85
C SER A 458 -9.72 6.96 -23.34
N TRP A 459 -9.32 6.95 -24.62
CA TRP A 459 -8.37 7.91 -25.22
C TRP A 459 -8.97 8.78 -26.34
N LEU A 460 -10.26 8.65 -26.66
CA LEU A 460 -10.87 9.51 -27.68
C LEU A 460 -11.26 10.87 -27.10
N GLU A 461 -10.32 11.81 -27.26
CA GLU A 461 -10.51 13.26 -27.13
C GLU A 461 -11.80 13.74 -27.80
N GLY A 462 -12.56 14.59 -27.09
CA GLY A 462 -13.44 15.62 -27.63
C GLY A 462 -14.38 15.26 -28.79
N GLY A 463 -15.62 14.88 -28.48
CA GLY A 463 -16.68 14.86 -29.50
C GLY A 463 -18.05 14.40 -28.98
N HIS A 464 -18.96 15.35 -28.81
CA HIS A 464 -20.43 15.22 -28.77
C HIS A 464 -21.04 13.95 -28.15
N TYR A 465 -21.34 13.99 -26.85
CA TYR A 465 -22.32 13.09 -26.23
C TYR A 465 -23.35 13.87 -25.38
N ASP A 466 -24.10 14.77 -26.01
CA ASP A 466 -25.19 15.52 -25.36
C ASP A 466 -26.51 14.72 -25.26
N ASN A 467 -26.55 13.45 -25.71
CA ASN A 467 -27.80 12.67 -25.83
C ASN A 467 -27.91 11.42 -24.93
N TYR A 468 -27.00 11.20 -23.98
CA TYR A 468 -27.18 10.17 -22.95
C TYR A 468 -27.52 10.82 -21.60
N PRO A 469 -28.79 10.81 -21.17
CA PRO A 469 -29.17 11.36 -19.88
C PRO A 469 -28.76 10.37 -18.79
N GLY A 470 -27.64 10.71 -18.13
CA GLY A 470 -27.37 10.29 -16.75
C GLY A 470 -26.62 8.99 -16.56
N HIS A 471 -25.35 8.91 -16.98
CA HIS A 471 -24.27 8.18 -16.29
C HIS A 471 -22.93 8.79 -16.76
N SER A 472 -22.53 9.88 -16.11
CA SER A 472 -21.21 10.51 -16.31
C SER A 472 -20.19 9.75 -15.46
N LEU A 473 -19.01 9.50 -16.05
CA LEU A 473 -17.81 8.88 -15.48
C LEU A 473 -17.79 7.34 -15.49
N PHE A 474 -17.36 6.77 -16.61
CA PHE A 474 -16.84 5.41 -16.64
C PHE A 474 -15.53 5.38 -15.84
N ASP A 475 -15.57 4.81 -14.64
CA ASP A 475 -14.39 4.36 -13.92
C ASP A 475 -13.92 3.05 -14.57
N THR A 476 -13.12 3.18 -15.62
CA THR A 476 -12.61 2.01 -16.37
C THR A 476 -11.80 1.07 -15.47
N GLY A 477 -11.26 1.56 -14.35
CA GLY A 477 -10.56 0.76 -13.35
C GLY A 477 -11.51 -0.11 -12.52
N GLU A 478 -12.63 0.43 -12.05
CA GLU A 478 -13.65 -0.34 -11.30
C GLU A 478 -14.34 -1.38 -12.18
N PHE A 479 -14.65 -1.02 -13.44
CA PHE A 479 -15.22 -1.96 -14.41
C PHE A 479 -14.24 -3.09 -14.74
N GLN A 480 -12.98 -2.76 -15.04
CA GLN A 480 -11.95 -3.76 -15.34
C GLN A 480 -11.65 -4.65 -14.13
N TYR A 481 -11.54 -4.07 -12.94
CA TYR A 481 -11.30 -4.82 -11.70
C TYR A 481 -12.44 -5.80 -11.42
N THR A 482 -13.69 -5.32 -11.46
CA THR A 482 -14.87 -6.14 -11.17
C THR A 482 -15.08 -7.23 -12.22
N LEU A 483 -14.88 -6.89 -13.50
CA LEU A 483 -14.94 -7.87 -14.59
C LEU A 483 -13.84 -8.93 -14.47
N ASN A 484 -12.60 -8.52 -14.13
CA ASN A 484 -11.51 -9.46 -13.90
C ASN A 484 -11.75 -10.33 -12.67
N GLN A 485 -12.36 -9.83 -11.59
CA GLN A 485 -12.70 -10.65 -10.42
C GLN A 485 -13.73 -11.74 -10.77
N TYR A 486 -14.80 -11.38 -11.49
CA TYR A 486 -15.78 -12.37 -11.94
C TYR A 486 -15.17 -13.34 -12.98
N TRP A 487 -14.28 -12.85 -13.83
CA TRP A 487 -13.58 -13.67 -14.82
C TRP A 487 -12.57 -14.63 -14.19
N ASP A 488 -11.72 -14.18 -13.28
CA ASP A 488 -10.76 -15.02 -12.56
C ASP A 488 -11.47 -16.11 -11.73
N LYS A 489 -12.61 -15.76 -11.13
CA LYS A 489 -13.50 -16.70 -10.45
C LYS A 489 -14.06 -17.75 -11.43
N PHE A 490 -14.51 -17.32 -12.60
CA PHE A 490 -14.98 -18.21 -13.67
C PHE A 490 -13.84 -19.11 -14.21
N GLU A 491 -12.67 -18.54 -14.52
CA GLU A 491 -11.50 -19.24 -15.03
C GLU A 491 -10.96 -20.27 -14.03
N SER A 492 -10.94 -19.94 -12.74
CA SER A 492 -10.54 -20.87 -11.68
C SER A 492 -11.48 -22.09 -11.63
N ASN A 493 -12.79 -21.86 -11.66
CA ASN A 493 -13.78 -22.94 -11.69
C ASN A 493 -13.65 -23.78 -12.97
N MET A 494 -13.38 -23.15 -14.11
CA MET A 494 -13.15 -23.83 -15.38
C MET A 494 -11.87 -24.68 -15.38
N ASN A 495 -10.76 -24.16 -14.87
CA ASN A 495 -9.48 -24.87 -14.78
C ASN A 495 -9.58 -26.11 -13.89
N VAL A 496 -10.37 -26.03 -12.81
CA VAL A 496 -10.70 -27.19 -11.96
C VAL A 496 -11.51 -28.22 -12.76
N LEU A 497 -12.54 -27.79 -13.50
CA LEU A 497 -13.33 -28.69 -14.34
C LEU A 497 -12.49 -29.36 -15.43
N LEU A 498 -11.63 -28.60 -16.12
CA LEU A 498 -10.68 -29.12 -17.11
C LEU A 498 -9.69 -30.11 -16.48
N GLY A 499 -9.25 -29.86 -15.24
CA GLY A 499 -8.45 -30.81 -14.45
C GLY A 499 -9.18 -32.13 -14.17
N ILE A 500 -10.47 -32.06 -13.82
CA ILE A 500 -11.34 -33.22 -13.63
C ILE A 500 -11.54 -33.98 -14.95
N ILE A 501 -11.82 -33.27 -16.04
CA ILE A 501 -12.01 -33.82 -17.39
C ILE A 501 -10.74 -34.52 -17.90
N ASN A 502 -9.58 -33.89 -17.76
CA ASN A 502 -8.29 -34.48 -18.16
C ASN A 502 -7.98 -35.74 -17.35
N THR A 503 -8.37 -35.76 -16.08
CA THR A 503 -8.23 -36.94 -15.21
C THR A 503 -9.19 -38.06 -15.62
N LEU A 504 -10.42 -37.73 -16.00
CA LEU A 504 -11.42 -38.68 -16.50
C LEU A 504 -10.99 -39.30 -17.83
N GLN A 505 -10.58 -38.48 -18.80
CA GLN A 505 -10.10 -38.95 -20.11
C GLN A 505 -8.93 -39.92 -19.93
N ARG A 506 -7.93 -39.58 -19.10
CA ARG A 506 -6.80 -40.48 -18.82
C ARG A 506 -7.21 -41.83 -18.22
N ARG A 507 -8.26 -41.86 -17.38
CA ARG A 507 -8.79 -43.10 -16.77
C ARG A 507 -9.71 -43.92 -17.67
N THR A 508 -10.14 -43.38 -18.80
CA THR A 508 -10.97 -44.13 -19.77
C THR A 508 -10.11 -44.84 -20.83
N TYR A 509 -8.79 -44.62 -20.82
CA TYR A 509 -7.80 -45.19 -21.73
C TYR A 509 -6.81 -46.17 -21.05
N GLU A 510 -7.00 -46.45 -19.75
CA GLU A 510 -6.45 -47.63 -19.05
C GLU A 510 -7.54 -48.69 -18.93
#